data_AF-Q8VI63-F1
#
_entry.id   AF-Q8VI63-F1
#
_cell.length_a   1.000
_cell.length_b   1.000
_cell.length_c   1.000
_cell.angle_alpha   90.00
_cell.angle_beta   90.00
_cell.angle_gamma   90.00
#
_symmetry.space_group_name_H-M   'P 1'
#
loop_
_entity.id
_entity.type
_entity.pdbx_description
1 polymer ?
#
loop_
_entity_poly.entity_id
_entity_poly.type
_entity_poly.pdbx_seq_one_letter_code
_entity_poly.pdbx_strand_id
1 'polypeptide(L)'
;MDWLMGKSKAKPNGKKPAAEEKKVYLEPEHTKSRITDFEFKELVVLPREIDLNEWLASNTTTFFHHINLQYSTISEFCTGETCQTMAVCNTQYYWYDERGKKVKCTAPQYVDFVMSSVQKLVTDEDVFPTKYGREFPSSFESLVKKICKYLFHVLGHIYWAHFKETLALELHGHLNTLYVHFILFAREFNLLDPKETAVMDDLTEVLCSSPGNSGATGDGANSGASGAQNHVKER
;
A
#
# COMPACT_ATOMS: atom_id res chain seq x y z
N MET A 1 -30.38 -57.63 -31.25
CA MET A 1 -29.47 -58.23 -30.25
C MET A 1 -28.09 -57.65 -30.53
N ASP A 2 -27.95 -56.32 -30.42
CA ASP A 2 -27.72 -55.56 -29.18
C ASP A 2 -26.28 -55.82 -28.69
N TRP A 3 -25.38 -54.87 -28.47
CA TRP A 3 -25.47 -53.43 -28.29
C TRP A 3 -24.07 -52.83 -28.50
N LEU A 4 -24.00 -51.65 -29.11
CA LEU A 4 -22.79 -50.82 -29.23
C LEU A 4 -22.53 -50.14 -27.86
N MET A 5 -21.39 -50.41 -27.20
CA MET A 5 -20.91 -49.63 -26.05
C MET A 5 -19.71 -48.78 -26.47
N GLY A 6 -20.00 -47.50 -26.71
CA GLY A 6 -19.03 -46.47 -27.10
C GLY A 6 -18.03 -46.16 -25.98
N LYS A 7 -16.75 -46.06 -26.38
CA LYS A 7 -15.66 -45.55 -25.54
C LYS A 7 -15.64 -44.02 -25.58
N SER A 8 -16.08 -43.36 -24.52
CA SER A 8 -15.77 -41.95 -24.28
C SER A 8 -14.55 -41.82 -23.37
N LYS A 9 -13.37 -41.54 -23.95
CA LYS A 9 -12.19 -41.09 -23.21
C LYS A 9 -12.30 -39.58 -23.00
N ALA A 10 -12.59 -39.15 -21.78
CA ALA A 10 -12.38 -37.76 -21.35
C ALA A 10 -10.88 -37.49 -21.24
N LYS A 11 -10.36 -36.49 -21.97
CA LYS A 11 -9.02 -35.93 -21.79
C LYS A 11 -9.04 -34.96 -20.60
N PRO A 12 -8.06 -35.00 -19.67
CA PRO A 12 -7.94 -33.98 -18.63
C PRO A 12 -7.42 -32.69 -19.28
N ASN A 13 -8.18 -31.60 -19.12
CA ASN A 13 -7.79 -30.28 -19.60
C ASN A 13 -6.69 -29.71 -18.70
N GLY A 14 -5.42 -29.92 -19.10
CA GLY A 14 -4.27 -29.29 -18.46
C GLY A 14 -4.18 -27.81 -18.83
N LYS A 15 -4.86 -26.94 -18.08
CA LYS A 15 -4.54 -25.51 -18.07
C LYS A 15 -3.16 -25.34 -17.44
N LYS A 16 -2.17 -24.92 -18.23
CA LYS A 16 -0.90 -24.39 -17.73
C LYS A 16 -1.19 -23.29 -16.68
N PRO A 17 -0.44 -23.23 -15.56
CA PRO A 17 -0.45 -22.05 -14.71
C PRO A 17 -0.14 -20.83 -15.57
N ALA A 18 -0.92 -19.75 -15.44
CA ALA A 18 -0.59 -18.48 -16.07
C ALA A 18 0.79 -18.05 -15.56
N ALA A 19 1.67 -17.63 -16.48
CA ALA A 19 2.96 -17.05 -16.09
C ALA A 19 2.68 -15.84 -15.20
N GLU A 20 3.22 -15.82 -13.98
CA GLU A 20 3.12 -14.68 -13.09
C GLU A 20 3.74 -13.47 -13.80
N GLU A 21 2.95 -12.41 -13.93
CA GLU A 21 3.39 -11.17 -14.56
C GLU A 21 4.49 -10.54 -13.71
N LYS A 22 5.64 -10.23 -14.34
CA LYS A 22 6.81 -9.66 -13.65
C LYS A 22 6.43 -8.30 -13.06
N LYS A 23 6.46 -8.18 -11.74
CA LYS A 23 6.23 -6.92 -10.99
C LYS A 23 7.43 -5.99 -11.15
N VAL A 24 7.41 -5.14 -12.18
CA VAL A 24 8.49 -4.17 -12.49
C VAL A 24 8.82 -3.30 -11.27
N TYR A 25 7.81 -2.91 -10.48
CA TYR A 25 8.00 -2.09 -9.28
C TYR A 25 8.82 -2.74 -8.15
N LEU A 26 9.13 -4.04 -8.23
CA LEU A 26 10.00 -4.72 -7.27
C LEU A 26 11.48 -4.72 -7.68
N GLU A 27 11.80 -4.19 -8.87
CA GLU A 27 13.17 -4.17 -9.36
C GLU A 27 14.05 -3.24 -8.49
N PRO A 28 15.26 -3.66 -8.06
CA PRO A 28 16.08 -2.91 -7.10
C PRO A 28 16.42 -1.48 -7.53
N GLU A 29 16.46 -1.20 -8.82
CA GLU A 29 16.70 0.14 -9.36
C GLU A 29 15.54 1.11 -9.06
N HIS A 30 14.31 0.60 -8.96
CA HIS A 30 13.14 1.43 -8.70
C HIS A 30 12.80 1.52 -7.21
N THR A 31 13.07 0.48 -6.43
CA THR A 31 12.74 0.43 -4.99
C THR A 31 13.69 1.25 -4.12
N LYS A 32 14.89 1.56 -4.61
CA LYS A 32 15.86 2.44 -3.93
C LYS A 32 15.52 3.92 -4.03
N SER A 33 14.67 4.31 -4.98
CA SER A 33 14.32 5.71 -5.21
C SER A 33 13.31 6.21 -4.19
N ARG A 34 13.63 7.31 -3.52
CA ARG A 34 12.79 8.06 -2.58
C ARG A 34 13.13 9.55 -2.67
N ILE A 35 12.20 10.40 -2.27
CA ILE A 35 12.41 11.86 -2.23
C ILE A 35 13.05 12.35 -0.92
N THR A 36 13.27 11.44 0.04
CA THR A 36 13.86 11.76 1.35
C THR A 36 14.48 10.50 1.96
N ASP A 37 15.53 10.72 2.75
CA ASP A 37 16.22 9.70 3.54
C ASP A 37 15.72 9.63 4.99
N PHE A 38 14.61 10.31 5.31
CA PHE A 38 14.08 10.41 6.67
C PHE A 38 13.61 9.05 7.23
N GLU A 39 13.73 8.88 8.55
CA GLU A 39 13.18 7.72 9.25
C GLU A 39 11.65 7.79 9.34
N PHE A 40 10.97 7.19 8.37
CA PHE A 40 9.50 7.21 8.30
C PHE A 40 8.79 6.71 9.56
N LYS A 41 9.44 5.87 10.38
CA LYS A 41 8.88 5.43 11.66
C LYS A 41 8.64 6.58 12.63
N GLU A 42 9.51 7.58 12.63
CA GLU A 42 9.33 8.74 13.51
C GLU A 42 8.18 9.66 13.04
N LEU A 43 7.90 9.68 11.73
CA LEU A 43 6.82 10.50 11.16
C LEU A 43 5.41 10.04 11.55
N VAL A 44 5.25 8.78 11.92
CA VAL A 44 3.91 8.19 12.15
C VAL A 44 3.52 8.15 13.62
N VAL A 45 4.47 8.35 14.54
CA VAL A 45 4.21 8.32 15.99
C VAL A 45 3.30 9.47 16.38
N LEU A 46 2.26 9.19 17.17
CA LEU A 46 1.39 10.20 17.77
C LEU A 46 2.19 11.11 18.72
N PRO A 47 2.29 12.43 18.46
CA PRO A 47 2.89 13.35 19.41
C PRO A 47 2.07 13.45 20.70
N ARG A 48 2.72 13.62 21.85
CA ARG A 48 2.08 13.55 23.18
C ARG A 48 1.03 14.64 23.39
N GLU A 49 1.19 15.76 22.70
CA GLU A 49 0.38 16.95 22.84
C GLU A 49 -0.81 17.00 21.88
N ILE A 50 -0.92 16.04 20.96
CA ILE A 50 -1.94 16.02 19.91
C ILE A 50 -3.00 14.94 20.22
N ASP A 51 -4.27 15.28 20.03
CA ASP A 51 -5.36 14.31 20.14
C ASP A 51 -5.26 13.23 19.05
N LEU A 52 -5.60 11.98 19.38
CA LEU A 52 -5.53 10.87 18.44
C LEU A 52 -6.37 11.11 17.18
N ASN A 53 -7.61 11.59 17.33
CA ASN A 53 -8.50 11.79 16.18
C ASN A 53 -8.04 12.97 15.32
N GLU A 54 -7.48 14.02 15.93
CA GLU A 54 -6.85 15.12 15.20
C GLU A 54 -5.64 14.64 14.38
N TRP A 55 -4.80 13.78 14.98
CA TRP A 55 -3.66 13.19 14.29
C TRP A 55 -4.08 12.29 13.12
N LEU A 56 -5.08 11.42 13.34
CA LEU A 56 -5.68 10.58 12.31
C LEU A 56 -6.31 11.41 11.20
N ALA A 57 -7.02 12.49 11.53
CA ALA A 57 -7.69 13.38 10.58
C ALA A 57 -6.69 14.07 9.64
N SER A 58 -5.66 14.68 10.22
CA SER A 58 -4.62 15.41 9.49
C SER A 58 -3.88 14.50 8.51
N ASN A 59 -3.43 13.32 8.98
CA ASN A 59 -2.71 12.36 8.15
C ASN A 59 -3.62 11.74 7.08
N THR A 60 -4.85 11.35 7.42
CA THR A 60 -5.79 10.77 6.45
C THR A 60 -6.09 11.75 5.31
N THR A 61 -6.29 13.03 5.63
CA THR A 61 -6.54 14.09 4.64
C THR A 61 -5.30 14.31 3.75
N THR A 62 -4.11 14.32 4.35
CA THR A 62 -2.83 14.41 3.62
C THR A 62 -2.65 13.24 2.66
N PHE A 63 -2.90 12.01 3.10
CA PHE A 63 -2.83 10.83 2.25
C PHE A 63 -3.84 10.88 1.11
N PHE A 64 -5.08 11.29 1.38
CA PHE A 64 -6.09 11.47 0.35
C PHE A 64 -5.61 12.44 -0.74
N HIS A 65 -5.09 13.61 -0.37
CA HIS A 65 -4.59 14.59 -1.34
C HIS A 65 -3.43 14.07 -2.17
N HIS A 66 -2.44 13.42 -1.54
CA HIS A 66 -1.28 12.90 -2.25
C HIS A 66 -1.63 11.72 -3.17
N ILE A 67 -2.51 10.80 -2.74
CA ILE A 67 -2.94 9.67 -3.56
C ILE A 67 -3.81 10.15 -4.72
N ASN A 68 -4.69 11.12 -4.49
CA ASN A 68 -5.49 11.74 -5.56
C ASN A 68 -4.59 12.43 -6.60
N LEU A 69 -3.58 13.18 -6.15
CA LEU A 69 -2.59 13.81 -7.04
C LEU A 69 -1.82 12.75 -7.83
N GLN A 70 -1.33 11.71 -7.17
CA GLN A 70 -0.56 10.62 -7.79
C GLN A 70 -1.38 9.83 -8.81
N TYR A 71 -2.67 9.59 -8.55
CA TYR A 71 -3.55 8.96 -9.53
C TYR A 71 -3.83 9.88 -10.72
N SER A 72 -3.99 11.18 -10.47
CA SER A 72 -4.29 12.17 -11.52
C SER A 72 -3.23 12.19 -12.62
N THR A 73 -1.95 11.98 -12.28
CA THR A 73 -0.84 11.96 -13.25
C THR A 73 -0.87 10.78 -14.22
N ILE A 74 -1.55 9.69 -13.86
CA ILE A 74 -1.67 8.48 -14.71
C ILE A 74 -3.09 8.23 -15.21
N SER A 75 -4.05 9.08 -14.83
CA SER A 75 -5.49 8.85 -15.03
C SER A 75 -5.87 8.69 -16.51
N GLU A 76 -5.15 9.34 -17.42
CA GLU A 76 -5.35 9.21 -18.87
C GLU A 76 -5.04 7.80 -19.41
N PHE A 77 -4.18 7.04 -18.73
CA PHE A 77 -3.81 5.67 -19.09
C PHE A 77 -4.71 4.61 -18.43
N CYS A 78 -5.45 4.99 -17.38
CA CYS A 78 -6.41 4.13 -16.69
C CYS A 78 -7.79 4.24 -17.34
N THR A 79 -8.06 3.38 -18.33
CA THR A 79 -9.30 3.42 -19.12
C THR A 79 -10.18 2.20 -18.87
N GLY A 80 -11.44 2.24 -19.31
CA GLY A 80 -12.31 1.08 -19.26
C GLY A 80 -11.84 -0.09 -20.13
N GLU A 81 -10.96 0.16 -21.11
CA GLU A 81 -10.38 -0.86 -21.99
C GLU A 81 -9.15 -1.52 -21.35
N THR A 82 -8.24 -0.70 -20.80
CA THR A 82 -7.01 -1.16 -20.15
C THR A 82 -7.28 -1.76 -18.77
N CYS A 83 -8.27 -1.24 -18.05
CA CYS A 83 -8.55 -1.61 -16.66
C CYS A 83 -10.05 -1.89 -16.45
N GLN A 84 -10.53 -2.99 -17.05
CA GLN A 84 -11.96 -3.40 -17.02
C GLN A 84 -12.51 -3.65 -15.61
N THR A 85 -11.64 -3.86 -14.62
CA THR A 85 -12.00 -4.10 -13.22
C THR A 85 -10.96 -3.50 -12.29
N MET A 86 -11.39 -3.00 -11.12
CA MET A 86 -10.46 -2.62 -10.06
C MET A 86 -9.78 -3.86 -9.48
N ALA A 87 -8.50 -4.07 -9.78
CA ALA A 87 -7.76 -5.25 -9.35
C ALA A 87 -6.29 -4.94 -9.09
N VAL A 88 -5.71 -5.74 -8.19
CA VAL A 88 -4.30 -5.75 -7.83
C VAL A 88 -3.86 -7.21 -7.76
N CYS A 89 -2.89 -7.59 -8.58
CA CYS A 89 -2.52 -8.99 -8.78
C CYS A 89 -3.77 -9.84 -9.12
N ASN A 90 -4.03 -10.90 -8.34
CA ASN A 90 -5.18 -11.78 -8.49
C ASN A 90 -6.40 -11.36 -7.64
N THR A 91 -6.33 -10.21 -6.95
CA THR A 91 -7.39 -9.73 -6.06
C THR A 91 -8.20 -8.64 -6.75
N GLN A 92 -9.51 -8.85 -6.86
CA GLN A 92 -10.44 -7.86 -7.40
C GLN A 92 -11.20 -7.14 -6.28
N TYR A 93 -11.25 -5.82 -6.34
CA TYR A 93 -12.02 -4.98 -5.43
C TYR A 93 -13.36 -4.58 -6.05
N TYR A 94 -14.36 -4.42 -5.19
CA TYR A 94 -15.73 -4.11 -5.59
C TYR A 94 -16.27 -2.91 -4.84
N TRP A 95 -16.97 -2.05 -5.57
CA TRP A 95 -17.72 -0.95 -4.97
C TRP A 95 -19.10 -1.45 -4.52
N TYR A 96 -19.57 -0.94 -3.40
CA TYR A 96 -20.92 -1.15 -2.88
C TYR A 96 -21.59 0.20 -2.74
N ASP A 97 -22.79 0.34 -3.31
CA ASP A 97 -23.58 1.56 -3.16
C ASP A 97 -24.10 1.73 -1.72
N GLU A 98 -24.76 2.85 -1.46
CA GLU A 98 -25.34 3.18 -0.15
C GLU A 98 -26.40 2.17 0.32
N ARG A 99 -26.93 1.35 -0.60
CA ARG A 99 -27.91 0.28 -0.30
C ARG A 99 -27.23 -1.07 -0.05
N GLY A 100 -25.89 -1.12 -0.06
CA GLY A 100 -25.10 -2.33 0.10
C GLY A 100 -25.09 -3.23 -1.15
N LYS A 101 -25.50 -2.72 -2.31
CA LYS A 101 -25.49 -3.50 -3.56
C LYS A 101 -24.14 -3.35 -4.25
N LYS A 102 -23.56 -4.49 -4.63
CA LYS A 102 -22.35 -4.56 -5.45
C LYS A 102 -22.58 -3.88 -6.81
N VAL A 103 -21.76 -2.88 -7.13
CA VAL A 103 -21.78 -2.14 -8.39
C VAL A 103 -20.68 -2.68 -9.31
N LYS A 104 -21.04 -3.00 -10.56
CA LYS A 104 -20.05 -3.33 -11.59
C LYS A 104 -19.47 -2.03 -12.13
N CYS A 105 -18.17 -1.85 -11.96
CA CYS A 105 -17.44 -0.68 -12.42
C CYS A 105 -16.05 -1.10 -12.94
N THR A 106 -15.52 -0.33 -13.88
CA THR A 106 -14.12 -0.40 -14.30
C THR A 106 -13.21 0.18 -13.21
N ALA A 107 -11.90 -0.03 -13.30
CA ALA A 107 -10.97 0.58 -12.34
C ALA A 107 -11.08 2.12 -12.27
N PRO A 108 -11.12 2.88 -13.39
CA PRO A 108 -11.24 4.33 -13.29
C PRO A 108 -12.58 4.79 -12.68
N GLN A 109 -13.67 4.06 -12.94
CA GLN A 109 -14.96 4.33 -12.29
C GLN A 109 -14.91 4.05 -10.78
N TYR A 110 -14.24 2.96 -10.38
CA TYR A 110 -14.04 2.66 -8.96
C TYR A 110 -13.23 3.76 -8.27
N VAL A 111 -12.14 4.21 -8.89
CA VAL A 111 -11.29 5.28 -8.33
C VAL A 111 -12.08 6.58 -8.22
N ASP A 112 -12.89 6.94 -9.22
CA ASP A 112 -13.77 8.12 -9.16
C ASP A 112 -14.76 8.05 -7.98
N PHE A 113 -15.39 6.89 -7.76
CA PHE A 113 -16.26 6.69 -6.60
C PHE A 113 -15.52 6.82 -5.27
N VAL A 114 -14.31 6.27 -5.18
CA VAL A 114 -13.45 6.42 -4.00
C VAL A 114 -13.12 7.89 -3.76
N MET A 115 -12.58 8.59 -4.75
CA MET A 115 -12.14 9.97 -4.58
C MET A 115 -13.32 10.88 -4.23
N SER A 116 -14.45 10.73 -4.92
CA SER A 116 -15.68 11.49 -4.62
C SER A 116 -16.21 11.20 -3.21
N SER A 117 -16.23 9.93 -2.80
CA SER A 117 -16.70 9.54 -1.47
C SER A 117 -15.78 10.03 -0.36
N VAL A 118 -14.46 9.95 -0.54
CA VAL A 118 -13.48 10.40 0.46
C VAL A 118 -13.50 11.93 0.53
N GLN A 119 -13.51 12.62 -0.62
CA GLN A 119 -13.63 14.08 -0.69
C GLN A 119 -14.82 14.58 0.12
N LYS A 120 -16.00 13.97 -0.06
CA LYS A 120 -17.23 14.32 0.68
C LYS A 120 -17.04 14.20 2.19
N LEU A 121 -16.36 13.14 2.66
CA LEU A 121 -16.12 12.90 4.09
C LEU A 121 -15.12 13.90 4.68
N VAL A 122 -13.97 14.11 4.02
CA VAL A 122 -12.90 14.96 4.56
C VAL A 122 -13.25 16.46 4.54
N THR A 123 -14.26 16.86 3.78
CA THR A 123 -14.80 18.24 3.77
C THR A 123 -16.05 18.44 4.62
N ASP A 124 -16.58 17.36 5.20
CA ASP A 124 -17.75 17.45 6.08
C ASP A 124 -17.31 17.86 7.49
N GLU A 125 -17.61 19.09 7.89
CA GLU A 125 -17.26 19.67 9.20
C GLU A 125 -17.89 18.94 10.40
N ASP A 126 -18.91 18.11 10.18
CA ASP A 126 -19.48 17.26 11.23
C ASP A 126 -18.72 15.92 11.36
N VAL A 127 -17.86 15.58 10.40
CA VAL A 127 -17.00 14.38 10.41
C VAL A 127 -15.53 14.72 10.65
N PHE A 128 -15.01 15.72 9.94
CA PHE A 128 -13.66 16.27 10.04
C PHE A 128 -13.76 17.74 10.49
N PRO A 129 -14.02 17.99 11.79
CA PRO A 129 -14.15 19.35 12.31
C PRO A 129 -12.84 20.13 12.15
N THR A 130 -12.93 21.34 11.58
CA THR A 130 -11.76 22.24 11.46
C THR A 130 -11.75 23.35 12.52
N LYS A 131 -12.88 23.54 13.22
CA LYS A 131 -13.07 24.61 14.21
C LYS A 131 -12.78 24.10 15.62
N TYR A 132 -12.03 24.91 16.38
CA TYR A 132 -11.75 24.65 17.78
C TYR A 132 -13.04 24.43 18.59
N GLY A 133 -13.04 23.42 19.45
CA GLY A 133 -14.16 23.08 20.33
C GLY A 133 -15.26 22.21 19.70
N ARG A 134 -15.13 21.82 18.42
CA ARG A 134 -15.95 20.76 17.84
C ARG A 134 -15.29 19.41 18.06
N GLU A 135 -16.10 18.42 18.41
CA GLU A 135 -15.65 17.06 18.67
C GLU A 135 -15.82 16.19 17.43
N PHE A 136 -14.93 15.20 17.28
CA PHE A 136 -15.08 14.17 16.26
C PHE A 136 -16.29 13.28 16.59
N PRO A 137 -17.02 12.77 15.58
CA PRO A 137 -18.11 11.84 15.82
C PRO A 137 -17.59 10.53 16.42
N SER A 138 -18.42 9.84 17.22
CA SER A 138 -18.03 8.57 17.85
C SER A 138 -17.69 7.46 16.84
N SER A 139 -18.07 7.61 15.57
CA SER A 139 -17.75 6.69 14.47
C SER A 139 -16.48 7.06 13.70
N PHE A 140 -15.76 8.11 14.10
CA PHE A 140 -14.66 8.70 13.33
C PHE A 140 -13.58 7.68 12.96
N GLU A 141 -13.05 6.93 13.92
CA GLU A 141 -12.02 5.91 13.64
C GLU A 141 -12.49 4.86 12.62
N SER A 142 -13.78 4.47 12.65
CA SER A 142 -14.34 3.54 11.67
C SER A 142 -14.40 4.14 10.27
N LEU A 143 -14.63 5.45 10.17
CA LEU A 143 -14.60 6.17 8.89
C LEU A 143 -13.17 6.29 8.37
N VAL A 144 -12.20 6.61 9.24
CA VAL A 144 -10.77 6.63 8.88
C VAL A 144 -10.32 5.27 8.35
N LYS A 145 -10.64 4.17 9.03
CA LYS A 145 -10.36 2.80 8.55
C LYS A 145 -10.93 2.54 7.16
N LYS A 146 -12.19 2.94 6.93
CA LYS A 146 -12.84 2.83 5.62
C LYS A 146 -12.13 3.66 4.55
N ILE A 147 -11.73 4.90 4.86
CA ILE A 147 -11.00 5.78 3.94
C ILE A 147 -9.64 5.16 3.61
N CYS A 148 -8.84 4.79 4.61
CA CYS A 148 -7.54 4.15 4.41
C CYS A 148 -7.64 2.90 3.54
N LYS A 149 -8.64 2.05 3.75
CA LYS A 149 -8.87 0.87 2.91
C LYS A 149 -9.07 1.23 1.44
N TYR A 150 -9.91 2.22 1.15
CA TYR A 150 -10.12 2.66 -0.23
C TYR A 150 -8.87 3.29 -0.86
N LEU A 151 -8.16 4.11 -0.10
CA LEU A 151 -6.90 4.71 -0.53
C LEU A 151 -5.82 3.66 -0.82
N PHE A 152 -5.74 2.61 0.00
CA PHE A 152 -4.87 1.46 -0.25
C PHE A 152 -5.19 0.75 -1.57
N HIS A 153 -6.47 0.57 -1.90
CA HIS A 153 -6.86 -0.02 -3.18
C HIS A 153 -6.31 0.81 -4.35
N VAL A 154 -6.43 2.15 -4.29
CA VAL A 154 -5.93 3.05 -5.33
C VAL A 154 -4.40 2.94 -5.46
N LEU A 155 -3.67 3.00 -4.35
CA LEU A 155 -2.21 2.83 -4.34
C LEU A 155 -1.79 1.49 -4.96
N GLY A 156 -2.39 0.38 -4.50
CA GLY A 156 -2.10 -0.94 -5.05
C GLY A 156 -2.38 -1.02 -6.55
N HIS A 157 -3.44 -0.37 -7.02
CA HIS A 157 -3.76 -0.33 -8.45
C HIS A 157 -2.75 0.49 -9.26
N ILE A 158 -2.26 1.63 -8.75
CA ILE A 158 -1.21 2.41 -9.41
C ILE A 158 0.06 1.56 -9.58
N TYR A 159 0.50 0.87 -8.52
CA TYR A 159 1.66 -0.03 -8.60
C TYR A 159 1.43 -1.19 -9.56
N TRP A 160 0.28 -1.84 -9.49
CA TRP A 160 0.01 -3.03 -10.28
C TRP A 160 -0.19 -2.73 -11.77
N ALA A 161 -1.02 -1.74 -12.10
CA ALA A 161 -1.47 -1.49 -13.46
C ALA A 161 -0.75 -0.34 -14.16
N HIS A 162 -0.20 0.63 -13.40
CA HIS A 162 0.27 1.91 -13.95
C HIS A 162 1.70 2.30 -13.52
N PHE A 163 2.49 1.33 -13.06
CA PHE A 163 3.85 1.62 -12.62
C PHE A 163 4.77 2.00 -13.77
N LYS A 164 4.55 1.47 -14.97
CA LYS A 164 5.36 1.81 -16.16
C LYS A 164 5.19 3.28 -16.55
N GLU A 165 3.95 3.78 -16.50
CA GLU A 165 3.60 5.17 -16.72
C GLU A 165 4.17 6.05 -15.61
N THR A 166 4.05 5.62 -14.35
CA THR A 166 4.67 6.31 -13.20
C THR A 166 6.19 6.41 -13.34
N LEU A 167 6.83 5.35 -13.84
CA LEU A 167 8.27 5.30 -14.10
C LEU A 167 8.66 6.22 -15.26
N ALA A 168 7.89 6.22 -16.35
CA ALA A 168 8.10 7.08 -17.52
C ALA A 168 7.97 8.57 -17.18
N LEU A 169 7.15 8.92 -16.19
CA LEU A 169 7.03 10.27 -15.63
C LEU A 169 8.07 10.60 -14.54
N GLU A 170 8.97 9.67 -14.23
CA GLU A 170 9.97 9.80 -13.16
C GLU A 170 9.38 10.04 -11.76
N LEU A 171 8.13 9.61 -11.53
CA LEU A 171 7.40 9.83 -10.27
C LEU A 171 7.50 8.67 -9.28
N HIS A 172 8.17 7.58 -9.64
CA HIS A 172 8.26 6.36 -8.83
C HIS A 172 8.86 6.61 -7.43
N GLY A 173 9.83 7.52 -7.29
CA GLY A 173 10.38 7.91 -5.99
C GLY A 173 9.36 8.59 -5.07
N HIS A 174 8.48 9.44 -5.63
CA HIS A 174 7.38 10.07 -4.92
C HIS A 174 6.34 9.03 -4.49
N LEU A 175 5.98 8.12 -5.40
CA LEU A 175 5.04 7.03 -5.12
C LEU A 175 5.57 6.12 -3.99
N ASN A 176 6.85 5.75 -4.02
CA ASN A 176 7.49 4.94 -2.97
C ASN A 176 7.47 5.64 -1.61
N THR A 177 7.82 6.93 -1.56
CA THR A 177 7.77 7.71 -0.32
C THR A 177 6.35 7.79 0.24
N LEU A 178 5.36 8.06 -0.62
CA LEU A 178 3.95 8.09 -0.23
C LEU A 178 3.48 6.73 0.30
N TYR A 179 3.82 5.65 -0.39
CA TYR A 179 3.44 4.29 0.00
C TYR A 179 4.03 3.90 1.36
N VAL A 180 5.33 4.12 1.57
CA VAL A 180 6.02 3.80 2.82
C VAL A 180 5.39 4.58 3.98
N HIS A 181 5.17 5.88 3.80
CA HIS A 181 4.54 6.71 4.83
C HIS A 181 3.13 6.20 5.16
N PHE A 182 2.32 5.94 4.12
CA PHE A 182 0.95 5.46 4.28
C PHE A 182 0.88 4.11 5.00
N ILE A 183 1.67 3.11 4.57
CA ILE A 183 1.58 1.75 5.14
C ILE A 183 2.12 1.68 6.57
N LEU A 184 3.15 2.47 6.90
CA LEU A 184 3.65 2.56 8.27
C LEU A 184 2.62 3.24 9.18
N PHE A 185 1.98 4.31 8.72
CA PHE A 185 0.92 4.97 9.48
C PHE A 185 -0.28 4.06 9.71
N ALA A 186 -0.72 3.36 8.65
CA ALA A 186 -1.82 2.41 8.75
C ALA A 186 -1.52 1.26 9.71
N ARG A 187 -0.27 0.78 9.78
CA ARG A 187 0.18 -0.24 10.74
C ARG A 187 0.23 0.28 12.17
N GLU A 188 0.77 1.48 12.37
CA GLU A 188 0.89 2.10 13.70
C GLU A 188 -0.49 2.20 14.41
N PHE A 189 -1.52 2.63 13.67
CA PHE A 189 -2.86 2.82 14.21
C PHE A 189 -3.86 1.71 13.87
N ASN A 190 -3.38 0.55 13.37
CA ASN A 190 -4.22 -0.60 12.99
C ASN A 190 -5.41 -0.22 12.08
N LEU A 191 -5.15 0.60 11.06
CA LEU A 191 -6.17 1.16 10.17
C LEU A 191 -6.56 0.21 9.02
N LEU A 192 -5.74 -0.81 8.77
CA LEU A 192 -5.95 -1.83 7.73
C LEU A 192 -5.76 -3.22 8.32
N ASP A 193 -6.57 -4.18 7.87
CA ASP A 193 -6.37 -5.59 8.22
C ASP A 193 -5.13 -6.13 7.49
N PRO A 194 -4.18 -6.79 8.16
CA PRO A 194 -3.01 -7.40 7.51
C PRO A 194 -3.36 -8.31 6.33
N LYS A 195 -4.51 -8.99 6.36
CA LYS A 195 -4.99 -9.82 5.24
C LYS A 195 -5.33 -9.02 3.99
N GLU A 196 -5.79 -7.78 4.16
CA GLU A 196 -6.10 -6.88 3.06
C GLU A 196 -4.82 -6.33 2.43
N THR A 197 -3.80 -6.05 3.26
CA THR A 197 -2.51 -5.53 2.77
C THR A 197 -1.60 -6.60 2.18
N ALA A 198 -1.86 -7.88 2.46
CA ALA A 198 -1.01 -9.00 2.06
C ALA A 198 -0.68 -9.07 0.56
N VAL A 199 -1.56 -8.56 -0.30
CA VAL A 199 -1.34 -8.51 -1.75
C VAL A 199 -0.15 -7.62 -2.16
N MET A 200 0.29 -6.73 -1.28
CA MET A 200 1.44 -5.83 -1.46
C MET A 200 2.56 -6.10 -0.44
N ASP A 201 2.59 -7.25 0.23
CA ASP A 201 3.61 -7.55 1.24
C ASP A 201 5.02 -7.57 0.65
N ASP A 202 5.18 -8.06 -0.58
CA ASP A 202 6.47 -8.06 -1.29
C ASP A 202 7.01 -6.64 -1.51
N LEU A 203 6.17 -5.71 -1.96
CA LEU A 203 6.52 -4.30 -2.07
C LEU A 203 6.83 -3.71 -0.70
N THR A 204 6.01 -4.02 0.31
CA THR A 204 6.19 -3.48 1.66
C THR A 204 7.51 -3.95 2.27
N GLU A 205 7.85 -5.23 2.12
CA GLU A 205 9.10 -5.79 2.60
C GLU A 205 10.29 -5.09 1.94
N VAL A 206 10.29 -4.94 0.63
CA VAL A 206 11.41 -4.34 -0.10
C VAL A 206 11.54 -2.84 0.18
N LEU A 207 10.43 -2.09 0.29
CA LEU A 207 10.48 -0.65 0.53
C LEU A 207 10.77 -0.29 1.99
N CYS A 208 10.25 -1.05 2.96
CA CYS A 208 10.44 -0.78 4.39
C CYS A 208 11.71 -1.42 4.96
N SER A 209 12.31 -2.40 4.27
CA SER A 209 13.65 -2.90 4.63
C SER A 209 14.68 -1.83 4.27
N SER A 210 15.05 -1.02 5.26
CA SER A 210 16.05 0.03 5.10
C SER A 210 17.34 -0.55 4.46
N PRO A 211 17.96 0.10 3.46
CA PRO A 211 19.25 -0.31 2.90
C PRO A 211 20.45 -0.19 3.86
N GLY A 212 20.23 -0.21 5.18
CA GLY A 212 21.20 0.23 6.18
C GLY A 212 21.65 -0.80 7.23
N ASN A 213 21.24 -2.08 7.17
CA ASN A 213 21.60 -3.04 8.24
C ASN A 213 22.08 -4.43 7.79
N SER A 214 22.48 -4.61 6.53
CA SER A 214 23.01 -5.88 6.00
C SER A 214 24.47 -5.71 5.58
N GLY A 215 25.37 -5.60 6.56
CA GLY A 215 26.80 -5.39 6.32
C GLY A 215 27.68 -5.72 7.51
N ALA A 216 27.59 -6.94 8.06
CA ALA A 216 28.60 -7.49 8.98
C ALA A 216 28.49 -9.02 9.12
N THR A 217 28.61 -9.76 8.02
CA THR A 217 29.01 -11.19 8.07
C THR A 217 29.98 -11.43 6.91
N GLY A 218 31.27 -11.37 7.24
CA GLY A 218 32.37 -11.55 6.29
C GLY A 218 33.65 -11.88 7.04
N ASP A 219 33.87 -13.19 7.16
CA ASP A 219 35.13 -13.91 7.04
C ASP A 219 36.38 -13.48 7.82
N GLY A 220 37.01 -14.46 8.48
CA GLY A 220 38.45 -14.43 8.68
C GLY A 220 38.94 -15.06 9.99
N ALA A 221 38.96 -16.38 10.04
CA ALA A 221 39.81 -17.11 10.98
C ALA A 221 41.28 -16.74 10.75
N ASN A 222 41.99 -16.26 11.78
CA ASN A 222 43.39 -16.64 11.95
C ASN A 222 43.88 -16.47 13.41
N SER A 223 44.63 -17.47 13.82
CA SER A 223 45.32 -17.70 15.09
C SER A 223 46.30 -16.62 15.51
N GLY A 224 46.57 -16.52 16.82
CA GLY A 224 47.82 -15.91 17.29
C GLY A 224 47.80 -15.46 18.74
N ALA A 225 48.51 -16.19 19.59
CA ALA A 225 48.56 -16.09 21.04
C ALA A 225 49.23 -14.81 21.59
N SER A 226 48.95 -14.58 22.90
CA SER A 226 49.88 -14.18 23.97
C SER A 226 49.72 -12.76 24.54
N GLY A 227 49.35 -12.71 25.82
CA GLY A 227 50.24 -12.08 26.79
C GLY A 227 49.82 -10.74 27.41
N ALA A 228 49.48 -10.83 28.68
CA ALA A 228 49.84 -9.92 29.77
C ALA A 228 48.95 -8.69 30.08
N GLN A 229 48.41 -8.80 31.29
CA GLN A 229 47.77 -7.83 32.17
C GLN A 229 48.52 -6.50 32.29
N ASN A 230 47.79 -5.40 32.49
CA ASN A 230 47.97 -4.58 33.69
C ASN A 230 46.79 -3.64 33.96
N HIS A 231 46.58 -3.43 35.24
CA HIS A 231 45.41 -2.93 35.94
C HIS A 231 45.81 -1.62 36.63
N VAL A 232 45.11 -0.49 36.45
CA VAL A 232 45.14 0.64 37.41
C VAL A 232 43.79 1.37 37.43
N LYS A 233 43.34 1.61 38.67
CA LYS A 233 42.08 2.19 39.14
C LYS A 233 41.98 3.72 39.00
N GLU A 234 40.72 4.16 38.89
CA GLU A 234 40.04 5.33 39.47
C GLU A 234 40.86 6.51 40.03
N ARG A 235 40.50 7.70 39.51
CA ARG A 235 39.92 8.78 40.32
C ARG A 235 38.71 9.35 39.60
#